data_AF-A0A5E4YNG4-F1
#
_entry.id   AF-A0A5E4YNG4-F1
#
_cell.length_a   1.000
_cell.length_b   1.000
_cell.length_c   1.000
_cell.angle_alpha   90.00
_cell.angle_beta   90.00
_cell.angle_gamma   90.00
#
_symmetry.space_group_name_H-M   'P 1'
#
loop_
_entity.id
_entity.type
_entity.pdbx_description
1 polymer ?
#
loop_
_entity_poly.entity_id
_entity_poly.type
_entity_poly.pdbx_seq_one_letter_code
_entity_poly.pdbx_strand_id
1 'polypeptide(L)'
;MSPYDPRPEGLNTQPAPPSAPPQIGANDELAKMTRMFGAAYADLGLINEALDLDPDDGGAEPILEAIAELKAQVPQWIPVSEQLPEPEIDVLVRKQWGEAVYHDVAGLFHGEWESQVSQDGCKHTVTHWMPLPVDPHEEQNNG
;
A
#
# COMPACT_ATOMS: atom_id res chain seq x y z
N MET A 1 -76.67 53.64 27.47
CA MET A 1 -75.68 53.68 26.39
C MET A 1 -74.29 53.49 26.99
N SER A 2 -73.48 52.65 26.35
CA SER A 2 -72.11 52.21 26.67
C SER A 2 -71.94 51.08 27.70
N PRO A 3 -71.01 50.10 27.52
CA PRO A 3 -70.26 49.72 26.32
C PRO A 3 -70.44 48.24 25.93
N TYR A 4 -70.15 47.95 24.67
CA TYR A 4 -70.03 46.63 24.06
C TYR A 4 -68.82 45.90 24.68
N ASP A 5 -69.00 44.64 25.10
CA ASP A 5 -67.94 43.80 25.66
C ASP A 5 -67.40 42.89 24.53
N PRO A 6 -66.17 43.09 24.02
CA PRO A 6 -65.65 42.26 22.94
C PRO A 6 -65.14 40.92 23.50
N ARG A 7 -65.71 39.82 23.00
CA ARG A 7 -65.20 38.45 23.21
C ARG A 7 -63.70 38.36 22.83
N PRO A 8 -62.88 37.62 23.59
CA PRO A 8 -61.48 37.40 23.19
C PRO A 8 -61.43 36.49 21.95
N GLU A 9 -60.86 37.00 20.87
CA GLU A 9 -60.56 36.21 19.68
C GLU A 9 -59.55 35.11 20.02
N GLY A 10 -59.80 33.92 19.48
CA GLY A 10 -59.01 32.73 19.73
C GLY A 10 -57.53 32.92 19.37
N LEU A 11 -56.66 32.37 20.20
CA LEU A 11 -55.23 32.23 19.95
C LEU A 11 -55.00 31.54 18.60
N ASN A 12 -54.70 32.33 17.58
CA ASN A 12 -54.28 31.82 16.27
C ASN A 12 -52.87 31.23 16.42
N THR A 13 -52.79 29.94 16.73
CA THR A 13 -51.53 29.18 16.73
C THR A 13 -51.27 28.66 15.33
N GLN A 14 -50.72 29.51 14.48
CA GLN A 14 -50.13 29.07 13.23
C GLN A 14 -48.89 28.21 13.59
N PRO A 15 -48.81 26.93 13.19
CA PRO A 15 -47.61 26.13 13.43
C PRO A 15 -46.43 26.76 12.69
N ALA A 16 -45.27 26.81 13.33
CA ALA A 16 -44.03 27.25 12.71
C ALA A 16 -43.77 26.42 11.44
N PRO A 17 -43.26 27.04 10.35
CA PRO A 17 -42.92 26.28 9.15
C PRO A 17 -41.88 25.21 9.50
N PRO A 18 -41.90 24.04 8.82
CA PRO A 18 -40.92 23.00 9.05
C PRO A 18 -39.52 23.56 8.81
N SER A 19 -38.63 23.41 9.81
CA SER A 19 -37.23 23.77 9.67
C SER A 19 -36.65 23.07 8.44
N ALA A 20 -36.08 23.85 7.52
CA ALA A 20 -35.43 23.30 6.33
C ALA A 20 -34.36 22.29 6.75
N PRO A 21 -34.17 21.17 6.02
CA PRO A 21 -33.09 20.23 6.28
C PRO A 21 -31.74 20.97 6.24
N PRO A 22 -30.74 20.55 7.05
CA PRO A 22 -29.44 21.19 7.09
C PRO A 22 -28.86 21.18 5.68
N GLN A 23 -28.79 22.36 5.08
CA GLN A 23 -28.09 22.60 3.83
C GLN A 23 -26.62 22.43 4.18
N ILE A 24 -26.04 21.26 3.92
CA ILE A 24 -24.59 21.08 3.94
C ILE A 24 -24.07 22.05 2.89
N GLY A 25 -23.61 23.22 3.35
CA GLY A 25 -23.30 24.33 2.47
C GLY A 25 -22.01 24.02 1.72
N ALA A 26 -21.86 24.53 0.49
CA ALA A 26 -20.62 24.46 -0.28
C ALA A 26 -19.37 24.88 0.54
N ASN A 27 -19.53 25.69 1.59
CA ASN A 27 -18.49 26.05 2.53
C ASN A 27 -17.99 24.88 3.40
N ASP A 28 -18.87 23.96 3.79
CA ASP A 28 -18.49 22.76 4.56
C ASP A 28 -17.70 21.78 3.69
N GLU A 29 -18.10 21.64 2.42
CA GLU A 29 -17.36 20.83 1.44
C GLU A 29 -15.99 21.45 1.13
N LEU A 30 -15.91 22.77 0.95
CA LEU A 30 -14.65 23.48 0.75
C LEU A 30 -13.72 23.35 1.95
N ALA A 31 -14.24 23.47 3.17
CA ALA A 31 -13.47 23.29 4.40
C ALA A 31 -12.97 21.84 4.55
N LYS A 32 -13.82 20.86 4.19
CA LYS A 32 -13.43 19.45 4.17
C LYS A 32 -12.32 19.19 3.14
N MET A 33 -12.46 19.71 1.93
CA MET A 33 -11.47 19.58 0.88
C MET A 33 -10.14 20.23 1.28
N THR A 34 -10.18 21.41 1.89
CA THR A 34 -8.99 22.12 2.39
C THR A 34 -8.27 21.30 3.46
N ARG A 35 -9.00 20.68 4.39
CA ARG A 35 -8.41 19.80 5.41
C ARG A 35 -7.80 18.54 4.80
N MET A 36 -8.50 17.90 3.85
CA MET A 36 -7.99 16.70 3.17
C MET A 36 -6.72 17.02 2.38
N PHE A 37 -6.69 18.16 1.69
CA PHE A 37 -5.52 18.63 0.98
C PHE A 37 -4.36 18.89 1.94
N GLY A 38 -4.58 19.65 3.02
CA GLY A 38 -3.54 19.92 4.02
C GLY A 38 -2.96 18.65 4.66
N ALA A 39 -3.80 17.67 4.95
CA ALA A 39 -3.35 16.36 5.44
C ALA A 39 -2.50 15.62 4.40
N ALA A 40 -2.94 15.57 3.14
CA ALA A 40 -2.19 14.92 2.07
C ALA A 40 -0.81 15.57 1.83
N TYR A 41 -0.70 16.89 1.91
CA TYR A 41 0.61 17.57 1.80
C TYR A 41 1.51 17.27 2.99
N ALA A 42 0.96 17.18 4.20
CA ALA A 42 1.74 16.79 5.37
C ALA A 42 2.29 15.37 5.22
N ASP A 43 1.46 14.42 4.76
CA ASP A 43 1.86 13.03 4.52
C ASP A 43 2.94 12.92 3.43
N LEU A 44 2.80 13.68 2.32
CA LEU A 44 3.82 13.73 1.27
C LEU A 44 5.13 14.34 1.77
N GLY A 45 5.07 15.35 2.64
CA GLY A 45 6.25 15.92 3.28
C GLY A 45 7.01 14.90 4.12
N LEU A 46 6.30 14.06 4.90
CA LEU A 46 6.91 12.96 5.66
C LEU A 46 7.57 11.92 4.76
N ILE A 47 6.97 11.62 3.61
CA ILE A 47 7.54 10.67 2.63
C ILE A 47 8.81 11.25 2.01
N ASN A 48 8.81 12.54 1.63
CA ASN A 48 10.00 13.18 1.09
C ASN A 48 11.14 13.19 2.11
N GLU A 49 10.88 13.52 3.37
CA GLU A 49 11.89 13.45 4.44
C GLU A 49 12.44 12.03 4.61
N ALA A 50 11.57 11.00 4.60
CA ALA A 50 11.99 9.61 4.75
C ALA A 50 12.82 9.10 3.57
N LEU A 51 12.60 9.64 2.37
CA LEU A 51 13.33 9.30 1.15
C LEU A 51 14.51 10.25 0.87
N ASP A 52 14.78 11.21 1.77
CA ASP A 52 15.79 12.28 1.60
C ASP A 52 15.62 13.07 0.28
N LEU A 53 14.36 13.29 -0.12
CA LEU A 53 13.99 14.01 -1.34
C LEU A 53 13.75 15.49 -1.04
N ASP A 54 14.16 16.35 -1.98
CA ASP A 54 13.90 17.79 -1.90
C ASP A 54 12.38 18.06 -2.04
N PRO A 55 11.72 18.64 -1.01
CA PRO A 55 10.30 18.97 -1.09
C PRO A 55 9.97 20.05 -2.12
N ASP A 56 10.95 20.83 -2.57
CA ASP A 56 10.77 21.87 -3.60
C ASP A 56 10.81 21.30 -5.03
N ASP A 57 11.23 20.04 -5.22
CA ASP A 57 11.41 19.43 -6.55
C ASP A 57 10.07 19.14 -7.27
N GLY A 58 8.95 19.25 -6.56
CA GLY A 58 7.60 19.28 -7.12
C GLY A 58 7.12 17.95 -7.76
N GLY A 59 5.82 17.70 -7.66
CA GLY A 59 5.19 16.53 -8.30
C GLY A 59 5.47 15.21 -7.58
N ALA A 60 5.06 14.10 -8.20
CA ALA A 60 5.21 12.75 -7.64
C ALA A 60 6.40 11.98 -8.22
N GLU A 61 7.09 12.56 -9.22
CA GLU A 61 8.14 11.88 -9.99
C GLU A 61 9.31 11.42 -9.10
N PRO A 62 9.85 12.24 -8.17
CA PRO A 62 10.95 11.81 -7.30
C PRO A 62 10.55 10.64 -6.38
N ILE A 63 9.32 10.68 -5.85
CA ILE A 63 8.77 9.61 -4.99
C ILE A 63 8.60 8.32 -5.81
N LEU A 64 8.10 8.41 -7.05
CA LEU A 64 7.91 7.24 -7.92
C LEU A 64 9.24 6.62 -8.32
N GLU A 65 10.27 7.43 -8.58
CA GLU A 65 11.62 6.96 -8.87
C GLU A 65 12.23 6.24 -7.66
N ALA A 66 12.16 6.83 -6.48
CA ALA A 66 12.62 6.21 -5.24
C ALA A 66 11.87 4.88 -4.95
N ILE A 67 10.56 4.82 -5.18
CA ILE A 67 9.80 3.57 -5.07
C ILE A 67 10.27 2.53 -6.10
N ALA A 68 10.55 2.95 -7.34
CA ALA A 68 11.03 2.04 -8.37
C ALA A 68 12.41 1.47 -8.01
N GLU A 69 13.30 2.30 -7.48
CA GLU A 69 14.61 1.90 -6.99
C GLU A 69 14.50 0.92 -5.83
N LEU A 70 13.71 1.25 -4.80
CA LEU A 70 13.47 0.35 -3.66
C LEU A 70 12.86 -0.98 -4.11
N LYS A 71 11.92 -0.96 -5.07
CA LYS A 71 11.35 -2.18 -5.63
C LYS A 71 12.34 -3.01 -6.44
N ALA A 72 13.36 -2.39 -7.03
CA ALA A 72 14.43 -3.08 -7.73
C ALA A 72 15.44 -3.73 -6.76
N GLN A 73 15.61 -3.15 -5.57
CA GLN A 73 16.49 -3.69 -4.53
C GLN A 73 15.88 -4.88 -3.78
N VAL A 74 14.55 -4.99 -3.72
CA VAL A 74 13.87 -6.12 -3.06
C VAL A 74 13.86 -7.34 -3.98
N PRO A 75 14.47 -8.48 -3.61
CA PRO A 75 14.41 -9.70 -4.41
C PRO A 75 12.96 -10.17 -4.57
N GLN A 76 12.55 -10.45 -5.81
CA GLN A 76 11.17 -10.86 -6.14
C GLN A 76 11.08 -12.33 -6.49
N TRP A 77 9.91 -12.92 -6.25
CA TRP A 77 9.59 -14.28 -6.68
C TRP A 77 9.28 -14.30 -8.17
N ILE A 78 10.09 -15.03 -8.92
CA ILE A 78 9.99 -15.23 -10.37
C ILE A 78 9.35 -16.61 -10.63
N PRO A 79 8.24 -16.69 -11.38
CA PRO A 79 7.66 -17.97 -11.77
C PRO A 79 8.60 -18.77 -12.67
N VAL A 80 8.74 -20.06 -12.42
CA VAL A 80 9.59 -20.95 -13.27
C VAL A 80 9.11 -21.02 -14.71
N SER A 81 7.83 -20.71 -14.96
CA SER A 81 7.24 -20.63 -16.30
C SER A 81 7.67 -19.40 -17.08
N GLU A 82 8.10 -18.34 -16.40
CA GLU A 82 8.56 -17.10 -17.03
C GLU A 82 10.06 -17.14 -17.28
N GLN A 83 10.82 -17.54 -16.27
CA GLN A 83 12.27 -17.61 -16.34
C GLN A 83 12.78 -18.63 -15.34
N LEU A 84 13.81 -19.39 -15.74
CA LEU A 84 14.59 -20.23 -14.85
C LEU A 84 15.84 -19.46 -14.37
N PRO A 85 16.35 -19.75 -13.16
CA PRO A 85 17.64 -19.21 -12.74
C PRO A 85 18.76 -19.72 -13.66
N GLU A 86 19.92 -19.07 -13.59
CA GLU A 86 21.12 -19.62 -14.22
C GLU A 86 21.44 -21.00 -13.61
N PRO A 87 21.96 -21.96 -14.38
CA PRO A 87 22.39 -23.23 -13.82
C PRO A 87 23.45 -23.04 -12.75
N GLU A 88 23.49 -23.96 -11.78
CA GLU A 88 24.52 -24.02 -10.74
C GLU A 88 24.57 -22.81 -9.78
N ILE A 89 23.50 -22.01 -9.72
CA ILE A 89 23.33 -20.97 -8.70
C ILE A 89 22.35 -21.43 -7.62
N ASP A 90 22.62 -21.03 -6.38
CA ASP A 90 21.68 -21.24 -5.28
C ASP A 90 20.63 -20.12 -5.26
N VAL A 91 19.38 -20.53 -5.12
CA VAL A 91 18.21 -19.65 -5.02
C VAL A 91 17.26 -20.14 -3.95
N LEU A 92 16.46 -19.21 -3.42
CA LEU A 92 15.30 -19.57 -2.61
C LEU A 92 14.22 -20.07 -3.57
N VAL A 93 13.62 -21.22 -3.26
CA VAL A 93 12.56 -21.84 -4.07
C VAL A 93 11.28 -22.00 -3.28
N ARG A 94 10.16 -21.82 -3.97
CA ARG A 94 8.82 -22.12 -3.46
C ARG A 94 8.33 -23.45 -4.03
N LYS A 95 8.14 -24.44 -3.15
CA LYS A 95 7.66 -25.78 -3.48
C LYS A 95 6.20 -25.94 -3.05
N GLN A 96 5.42 -26.68 -3.83
CA GLN A 96 4.03 -26.99 -3.48
C GLN A 96 3.79 -28.49 -3.36
N TRP A 97 3.13 -28.90 -2.28
CA TRP A 97 2.64 -30.27 -2.11
C TRP A 97 1.20 -30.26 -1.59
N GLY A 98 0.25 -30.58 -2.48
CA GLY A 98 -1.17 -30.39 -2.20
C GLY A 98 -1.48 -28.91 -1.95
N GLU A 99 -2.14 -28.62 -0.82
CA GLU A 99 -2.43 -27.26 -0.35
C GLU A 99 -1.27 -26.62 0.43
N ALA A 100 -0.23 -27.38 0.77
CA ALA A 100 0.89 -26.89 1.58
C ALA A 100 1.98 -26.25 0.72
N VAL A 101 2.50 -25.13 1.23
CA VAL A 101 3.56 -24.32 0.61
C VAL A 101 4.81 -24.40 1.47
N TYR A 102 5.94 -24.69 0.84
CA TYR A 102 7.24 -24.81 1.48
C TYR A 102 8.27 -23.91 0.79
N HIS A 103 9.25 -23.46 1.56
CA HIS A 103 10.41 -22.74 1.05
C HIS A 103 11.68 -23.51 1.36
N ASP A 104 12.67 -23.45 0.47
CA ASP A 104 13.97 -24.11 0.63
C ASP A 104 15.04 -23.36 -0.17
N VAL A 105 16.31 -23.70 0.06
CA VAL A 105 17.42 -23.31 -0.81
C VAL A 105 17.70 -24.45 -1.78
N ALA A 106 17.70 -24.15 -3.07
CA ALA A 106 17.93 -25.12 -4.14
C ALA A 106 18.68 -24.49 -5.31
N GLY A 107 19.33 -25.32 -6.10
CA GLY A 107 19.93 -24.92 -7.38
C GLY A 107 19.37 -25.74 -8.54
N LEU A 108 19.54 -25.22 -9.76
CA LEU A 108 19.19 -25.91 -11.00
C LEU A 108 20.45 -26.56 -11.58
N PHE A 109 20.55 -27.89 -11.46
CA PHE A 109 21.71 -28.67 -11.91
C PHE A 109 21.28 -29.66 -12.99
N HIS A 110 21.96 -29.67 -14.13
CA HIS A 110 21.63 -30.57 -15.25
C HIS A 110 20.15 -30.54 -15.71
N GLY A 111 19.44 -29.44 -15.46
CA GLY A 111 18.01 -29.29 -15.77
C GLY A 111 17.05 -29.81 -14.70
N GLU A 112 17.55 -30.28 -13.57
CA GLU A 112 16.77 -30.74 -12.43
C GLU A 112 17.01 -29.84 -11.21
N TRP A 113 15.98 -29.67 -10.38
CA TRP A 113 16.09 -28.91 -9.14
C TRP A 113 16.64 -29.80 -8.02
N GLU A 114 17.72 -29.38 -7.38
CA GLU A 114 18.34 -30.09 -6.25
C GLU A 114 18.32 -29.23 -4.99
N SER A 115 17.93 -29.82 -3.85
CA SER A 115 17.94 -29.14 -2.55
C SER A 115 19.35 -29.09 -1.99
N GLN A 116 19.79 -27.91 -1.56
CA GLN A 116 21.09 -27.75 -0.89
C GLN A 116 21.09 -28.35 0.53
N VAL A 117 19.94 -28.35 1.19
CA VAL A 117 19.83 -28.78 2.59
C VAL A 117 19.88 -30.31 2.71
N SER A 118 19.19 -31.02 1.82
CA SER A 118 19.11 -32.48 1.85
C SER A 118 20.01 -33.18 0.82
N GLN A 119 20.68 -32.44 -0.07
CA GLN A 119 21.55 -32.97 -1.13
C GLN A 119 20.85 -34.02 -2.02
N ASP A 120 19.53 -33.89 -2.14
CA ASP A 120 18.67 -34.72 -2.98
C ASP A 120 17.81 -33.87 -3.90
N GLY A 121 17.25 -34.50 -4.93
CA GLY A 121 16.34 -33.84 -5.86
C GLY A 121 15.13 -33.24 -5.13
N CYS A 122 14.67 -32.08 -5.59
CA CYS A 122 13.45 -31.46 -5.07
C CYS A 122 12.23 -32.36 -5.33
N LYS A 123 11.74 -33.02 -4.27
CA LYS A 123 10.62 -33.98 -4.34
C LYS A 123 9.28 -33.39 -4.77
N HIS A 124 9.20 -32.07 -4.86
CA HIS A 124 7.97 -31.34 -5.13
C HIS A 124 8.20 -30.31 -6.23
N THR A 125 7.11 -29.95 -6.91
CA THR A 125 7.16 -28.98 -7.99
C THR A 125 7.59 -27.61 -7.45
N VAL A 126 8.75 -27.15 -7.90
CA VAL A 126 9.19 -25.77 -7.73
C VAL A 126 8.33 -24.90 -8.65
N THR A 127 7.68 -23.90 -8.07
CA THR A 127 6.74 -23.03 -8.79
C THR A 127 7.33 -21.63 -9.02
N HIS A 128 8.12 -21.14 -8.07
CA HIS A 128 8.75 -19.84 -8.10
C HIS A 128 10.14 -19.94 -7.48
N TRP A 129 11.03 -19.05 -7.87
CA TRP A 129 12.35 -18.88 -7.29
C TRP A 129 12.64 -17.40 -7.04
N MET A 130 13.58 -17.10 -6.17
CA MET A 130 14.11 -15.74 -5.97
C MET A 130 15.62 -15.82 -5.72
N PRO A 131 16.41 -14.85 -6.18
CA PRO A 131 17.81 -14.73 -5.79
C PRO A 131 17.96 -14.76 -4.27
N LEU A 132 19.07 -15.34 -3.78
CA LEU A 132 19.37 -15.25 -2.35
C LEU A 132 19.54 -13.77 -1.95
N PRO A 133 18.94 -13.33 -0.83
CA PRO A 133 19.20 -12.00 -0.32
C PRO A 133 20.68 -11.88 0.04
N VAL A 134 21.26 -10.70 -0.20
CA VAL A 134 22.62 -10.37 0.23
C VAL A 134 22.69 -10.51 1.75
N ASP A 135 23.77 -11.11 2.26
CA ASP A 135 23.95 -11.27 3.70
C ASP A 135 24.03 -9.86 4.35
N PRO A 136 23.22 -9.56 5.38
CA PRO A 136 23.21 -8.25 6.02
C PRO A 136 24.56 -7.83 6.65
N HIS A 137 25.56 -8.72 6.71
CA HIS A 137 26.88 -8.43 7.28
C HIS A 137 27.99 -8.13 6.26
N GLU A 138 27.74 -8.15 4.95
CA GLU A 138 28.81 -8.00 3.94
C GLU A 138 29.05 -6.56 3.43
N GLU A 139 28.26 -5.56 3.81
CA GLU A 139 28.42 -4.17 3.33
C GLU A 139 29.58 -3.37 3.96
N GLN A 140 30.32 -3.92 4.94
CA GLN A 140 31.37 -3.17 5.67
C GLN A 140 32.82 -3.47 5.25
N ASN A 141 33.06 -4.11 4.10
CA ASN A 141 34.44 -4.41 3.69
C ASN A 141 34.72 -4.26 2.18
N ASN A 142 34.46 -3.07 1.64
CA ASN A 142 35.14 -2.60 0.43
C ASN A 142 35.77 -1.23 0.71
N GLY A 143 37.05 -1.27 1.08
CA GLY A 143 37.96 -0.10 1.11
C GLY A 143 38.75 0.05 -0.19
#